data_AF-A0A2H6BKB9-F1
#
_entry.id   AF-A0A2H6BKB9-F1
#
_cell.length_a   1.000
_cell.length_b   1.000
_cell.length_c   1.000
_cell.angle_alpha   90.00
_cell.angle_beta   90.00
_cell.angle_gamma   90.00
#
_symmetry.space_group_name_H-M   'P 1'
#
loop_
_entity.id
_entity.type
_entity.pdbx_description
1 polymer ?
#
loop_
_entity_poly.entity_id
_entity_poly.type
_entity_poly.pdbx_seq_one_letter_code
_entity_poly.pdbx_strand_id
1 'polypeptide(L)'
;MAQPVNDNIENAIVIAGDGFTYSGTTADATLQVGEPAAYDGDPYPDNDADDSVWFVYTASATGTIVLETEGFDSSFAYNIFLSPDGSSSFGSLQELRSGASFGSGNFYEEFSVVAGETYYIRFAGYGYNDGNYTMIQSSGPAGVLPQIVDGGTGTLGAIGDGAHEMIGGDGDDRYYVDSADDVVTENGGEGYDTVYTTVDYTLPDNVERIIAFANTGLTLTGNALDNSLIGGAGGDTLYGLDGDDTLNGRGGVDTMVGGLGDDSYVVNKPSDVVVELAGEGVDTVYTTSAYRLSDNVENIVIRGDAGLSVKGNALANAMTGGVGADTLIGYDGDDRLDGRGGADSMIGGAGDDSYFVNDAGDVVVELADEGTDTVYTTVDHILAANVENVIVRSADGLAVTGNDSDNAMTGGAGADRLAGGLGADSIKGGAGHDLLIGSAGKDVLTGGAGNDTFLFHDVGDAGDTITDFQIDSDFIAIDVEGFGLTSFDASLFESNVGGVATTAEARFVYNETNGRLLFDADGSGSGRAVLLATLRGAPELTADHFLDADLFG
;
A
#
# COMPACT_ATOMS: atom_id res chain seq x y z
N MET A 1 9.89 6.78 -0.37
CA MET A 1 10.55 7.83 0.44
C MET A 1 10.16 9.13 -0.25
N ALA A 2 9.49 10.08 0.40
CA ALA A 2 9.65 10.49 1.79
C ALA A 2 8.34 10.51 2.61
N GLN A 3 8.52 10.22 3.90
CA GLN A 3 7.66 10.55 5.05
C GLN A 3 8.41 11.68 5.79
N PRO A 4 7.73 12.63 6.45
CA PRO A 4 7.33 12.37 7.83
C PRO A 4 5.94 12.90 8.25
N VAL A 5 5.22 12.04 8.97
CA VAL A 5 4.16 12.40 9.92
C VAL A 5 4.85 12.76 11.26
N ASN A 6 4.15 12.88 12.38
CA ASN A 6 4.70 13.32 13.66
C ASN A 6 5.59 12.24 14.32
N ASP A 7 6.72 11.93 13.68
CA ASP A 7 7.45 10.67 13.83
C ASP A 7 8.81 10.80 14.53
N ASN A 8 9.18 12.00 15.01
CA ASN A 8 10.44 12.22 15.72
C ASN A 8 10.40 13.43 16.67
N ILE A 9 11.44 13.54 17.50
CA ILE A 9 11.64 14.64 18.44
C ILE A 9 11.70 16.04 17.79
N GLU A 10 12.05 16.12 16.50
CA GLU A 10 12.09 17.39 15.76
C GLU A 10 10.68 17.87 15.37
N ASN A 11 9.72 16.95 15.32
CA ASN A 11 8.31 17.23 15.08
C ASN A 11 7.48 17.33 16.38
N ALA A 12 8.17 17.37 17.54
CA ALA A 12 7.54 17.39 18.85
C ALA A 12 6.54 18.54 19.00
N ILE A 13 5.38 18.21 19.57
CA ILE A 13 4.32 19.18 19.84
C ILE A 13 4.77 20.11 20.97
N VAL A 14 4.81 21.41 20.69
CA VAL A 14 5.18 22.43 21.67
C VAL A 14 4.04 22.62 22.67
N ILE A 15 4.35 22.39 23.94
CA ILE A 15 3.46 22.61 25.07
C ILE A 15 3.66 24.03 25.60
N ALA A 16 2.65 24.88 25.48
CA ALA A 16 2.66 26.26 25.92
C ALA A 16 1.47 26.62 26.84
N GLY A 17 1.72 27.43 27.86
CA GLY A 17 0.69 28.00 28.75
C GLY A 17 0.39 27.20 30.03
N ASP A 18 -0.49 27.74 30.87
CA ASP A 18 -1.01 27.06 32.07
C ASP A 18 -2.18 26.13 31.69
N GLY A 19 -2.10 24.86 32.10
CA GLY A 19 -3.25 23.94 32.05
C GLY A 19 -3.63 23.51 30.64
N PHE A 20 -2.63 23.21 29.81
CA PHE A 20 -2.86 22.75 28.45
C PHE A 20 -3.63 21.42 28.43
N THR A 21 -4.34 21.20 27.33
CA THR A 21 -5.01 19.94 26.99
C THR A 21 -4.72 19.68 25.52
N TYR A 22 -4.03 18.59 25.22
CA TYR A 22 -3.73 18.15 23.87
C TYR A 22 -4.40 16.79 23.65
N SER A 23 -5.23 16.69 22.63
CA SER A 23 -5.85 15.42 22.23
C SER A 23 -5.28 14.97 20.89
N GLY A 24 -4.88 13.71 20.80
CA GLY A 24 -4.37 13.09 19.58
C GLY A 24 -4.50 11.58 19.64
N THR A 25 -4.05 10.90 18.59
CA THR A 25 -3.91 9.45 18.57
C THR A 25 -2.44 9.09 18.38
N THR A 26 -1.97 8.00 18.99
CA THR A 26 -0.65 7.47 18.65
C THR A 26 -0.62 6.88 17.24
N ALA A 27 -1.78 6.53 16.65
CA ALA A 27 -1.92 5.98 15.28
C ALA A 27 -1.33 6.86 14.18
N ASP A 28 -1.19 8.16 14.47
CA ASP A 28 -0.71 9.16 13.52
C ASP A 28 0.83 9.30 13.57
N ALA A 29 1.54 8.48 14.36
CA ALA A 29 2.99 8.45 14.44
C ALA A 29 3.54 7.13 13.90
N THR A 30 4.81 7.05 13.48
CA THR A 30 5.45 5.82 13.01
C THR A 30 6.88 5.66 13.57
N LEU A 31 7.33 4.43 13.86
CA LEU A 31 8.67 4.13 14.38
C LEU A 31 9.82 4.46 13.40
N GLN A 32 10.92 5.06 13.90
CA GLN A 32 12.17 5.24 13.16
C GLN A 32 13.36 4.43 13.68
N VAL A 33 14.23 4.02 12.74
CA VAL A 33 15.49 3.32 13.02
C VAL A 33 16.42 4.23 13.81
N GLY A 34 16.71 3.86 15.06
CA GLY A 34 17.63 4.58 15.94
C GLY A 34 16.95 5.33 17.09
N GLU A 35 15.61 5.36 17.14
CA GLU A 35 14.92 5.81 18.35
C GLU A 35 15.29 4.94 19.56
N PRO A 36 15.41 5.53 20.76
CA PRO A 36 15.63 4.76 21.98
C PRO A 36 14.46 3.81 22.21
N ALA A 37 14.77 2.55 22.54
CA ALA A 37 13.76 1.56 22.88
C ALA A 37 12.83 2.08 23.98
N ALA A 38 11.52 1.87 23.82
CA ALA A 38 10.51 2.21 24.81
C ALA A 38 10.69 1.29 26.04
N TYR A 39 11.54 1.70 26.99
CA TYR A 39 11.70 1.10 28.32
C TYR A 39 12.26 -0.35 28.35
N ASP A 40 13.43 -0.54 29.00
CA ASP A 40 14.19 -1.81 29.10
C ASP A 40 13.59 -2.85 30.11
N GLY A 41 12.40 -2.59 30.66
CA GLY A 41 11.76 -3.46 31.67
C GLY A 41 10.60 -4.32 31.15
N ASP A 42 10.55 -4.53 29.84
CA ASP A 42 9.47 -5.16 29.10
C ASP A 42 9.30 -6.68 29.37
N PRO A 43 8.10 -7.15 29.75
CA PRO A 43 7.78 -8.59 29.79
C PRO A 43 7.41 -9.23 28.44
N TYR A 44 7.25 -8.45 27.36
CA TYR A 44 6.84 -8.86 26.00
C TYR A 44 7.82 -8.33 24.92
N PRO A 45 9.00 -8.98 24.78
CA PRO A 45 10.16 -8.45 24.06
C PRO A 45 10.03 -8.42 22.52
N ASP A 46 8.81 -8.45 21.98
CA ASP A 46 8.61 -8.21 20.56
C ASP A 46 8.88 -6.73 20.30
N ASN A 47 9.87 -6.52 19.46
CA ASN A 47 10.47 -5.30 18.93
C ASN A 47 9.52 -4.37 18.14
N ASP A 48 8.23 -4.41 18.46
CA ASP A 48 7.11 -3.74 17.78
C ASP A 48 6.47 -2.75 18.78
N ALA A 49 7.26 -1.76 19.21
CA ALA A 49 6.76 -0.61 19.96
C ALA A 49 6.45 0.49 18.92
N ASP A 50 5.24 0.45 18.37
CA ASP A 50 5.03 0.81 16.96
C ASP A 50 4.84 2.31 16.67
N ASP A 51 4.20 3.11 17.52
CA ASP A 51 3.96 4.53 17.19
C ASP A 51 4.24 5.47 18.38
N SER A 52 5.07 6.51 18.19
CA SER A 52 5.46 7.41 19.28
C SER A 52 5.30 8.89 18.97
N VAL A 53 4.63 9.60 19.87
CA VAL A 53 4.42 11.04 19.79
C VAL A 53 5.35 11.76 20.76
N TRP A 54 6.00 12.79 20.25
CA TRP A 54 6.88 13.65 21.02
C TRP A 54 6.20 14.97 21.38
N PHE A 55 6.48 15.44 22.59
CA PHE A 55 6.11 16.76 23.08
C PHE A 55 7.33 17.47 23.62
N VAL A 56 7.37 18.78 23.49
CA VAL A 56 8.41 19.63 24.06
C VAL A 56 7.79 20.63 25.02
N TYR A 57 8.32 20.70 26.23
CA TYR A 57 7.85 21.55 27.32
C TYR A 57 9.01 22.34 27.93
N THR A 58 8.92 23.66 27.98
CA THR A 58 9.91 24.51 28.68
C THR A 58 9.28 25.12 29.93
N ALA A 59 9.92 24.93 31.08
CA ALA A 59 9.33 25.30 32.35
C ALA A 59 9.46 26.80 32.66
N SER A 60 8.35 27.48 32.97
CA SER A 60 8.36 28.91 33.31
C SER A 60 8.93 29.22 34.69
N ALA A 61 8.86 28.26 35.61
CA ALA A 61 9.37 28.37 36.95
C ALA A 61 9.86 27.00 37.43
N THR A 62 10.79 27.01 38.40
CA THR A 62 11.20 25.78 39.07
C THR A 62 10.05 25.27 39.91
N GLY A 63 9.68 24.01 39.72
CA GLY A 63 8.55 23.41 40.40
C GLY A 63 8.36 21.95 40.02
N THR A 64 7.12 21.51 40.11
CA THR A 64 6.71 20.16 39.75
C THR A 64 5.59 20.28 38.74
N ILE A 65 5.70 19.55 37.63
CA ILE A 65 4.60 19.37 36.69
C ILE A 65 3.94 18.01 36.94
N VAL A 66 2.62 17.99 36.79
CA VAL A 66 1.82 16.77 36.75
C VAL A 66 1.17 16.69 35.38
N LEU A 67 1.55 15.68 34.62
CA LEU A 67 0.89 15.27 33.40
C LEU A 67 -0.15 14.22 33.75
N GLU A 68 -1.37 14.49 33.33
CA GLU A 68 -2.48 13.54 33.36
C GLU A 68 -2.83 13.17 31.93
N THR A 69 -3.06 11.91 31.63
CA THR A 69 -3.79 11.56 30.42
C THR A 69 -5.23 11.21 30.78
N GLU A 70 -6.19 11.79 30.08
CA GLU A 70 -7.58 11.32 30.10
C GLU A 70 -7.82 10.42 28.90
N GLY A 71 -8.37 9.23 29.17
CA GLY A 71 -8.99 8.40 28.14
C GLY A 71 -8.05 7.60 27.27
N PHE A 72 -6.80 7.32 27.70
CA PHE A 72 -5.99 6.29 27.03
C PHE A 72 -6.78 4.97 27.04
N ASP A 73 -7.22 4.53 25.87
CA ASP A 73 -8.04 3.32 25.68
C ASP A 73 -7.18 2.05 25.50
N SER A 74 -5.85 2.18 25.46
CA SER A 74 -4.87 1.10 25.34
C SER A 74 -3.67 1.23 26.30
N SER A 75 -2.70 0.31 26.18
CA SER A 75 -1.46 0.32 26.99
C SER A 75 -0.39 1.17 26.31
N PHE A 76 0.49 1.84 27.07
CA PHE A 76 1.52 2.71 26.50
C PHE A 76 2.78 2.80 27.37
N ALA A 77 3.89 3.14 26.74
CA ALA A 77 5.15 3.53 27.37
C ALA A 77 5.34 5.05 27.30
N TYR A 78 6.07 5.61 28.25
CA TYR A 78 6.48 7.00 28.19
C TYR A 78 7.95 7.17 28.57
N ASN A 79 8.58 8.20 28.02
CA ASN A 79 9.91 8.65 28.39
C ASN A 79 9.88 10.16 28.59
N ILE A 80 10.61 10.65 29.58
CA ILE A 80 10.82 12.08 29.81
C ILE A 80 12.32 12.33 29.79
N PHE A 81 12.73 13.21 28.90
CA PHE A 81 14.10 13.63 28.71
C PHE A 81 14.26 15.10 29.10
N LEU A 82 15.41 15.43 29.65
CA LEU A 82 15.91 16.79 29.77
C LEU A 82 16.81 17.08 28.56
N SER A 83 16.68 18.26 27.98
CA SER A 83 17.64 18.82 27.04
C SER A 83 18.43 19.94 27.74
N PRO A 84 19.61 19.63 28.30
CA PRO A 84 20.39 20.62 29.07
C PRO A 84 20.98 21.74 28.21
N ASP A 85 21.01 21.54 26.90
CA ASP A 85 21.54 22.46 25.89
C ASP A 85 20.45 22.99 24.95
N GLY A 86 19.18 22.64 25.18
CA GLY A 86 18.05 23.03 24.33
C GLY A 86 17.98 22.30 22.98
N SER A 87 18.91 21.39 22.68
CA SER A 87 18.92 20.63 21.43
C SER A 87 17.80 19.59 21.37
N SER A 88 17.38 19.25 20.14
CA SER A 88 16.47 18.13 19.84
C SER A 88 17.24 16.85 19.46
N SER A 89 18.57 16.84 19.52
CA SER A 89 19.34 15.65 19.13
C SER A 89 19.25 14.59 20.23
N PHE A 90 18.85 13.37 19.85
CA PHE A 90 18.78 12.24 20.78
C PHE A 90 20.07 12.01 21.58
N GLY A 91 21.24 12.26 20.97
CA GLY A 91 22.55 12.02 21.59
C GLY A 91 22.89 12.99 22.74
N SER A 92 22.21 14.13 22.83
CA SER A 92 22.40 15.16 23.86
C SER A 92 21.31 15.15 24.93
N LEU A 93 20.21 14.44 24.70
CA LEU A 93 19.15 14.28 25.69
C LEU A 93 19.59 13.43 26.87
N GLN A 94 19.21 13.88 28.07
CA GLN A 94 19.36 13.12 29.30
C GLN A 94 18.00 12.53 29.69
N GLU A 95 17.85 11.20 29.62
CA GLU A 95 16.65 10.54 30.14
C GLU A 95 16.53 10.79 31.65
N LEU A 96 15.41 11.40 32.05
CA LEU A 96 15.05 11.63 33.44
C LEU A 96 14.21 10.50 34.01
N ARG A 97 13.26 10.01 33.20
CA ARG A 97 12.32 8.95 33.56
C ARG A 97 11.85 8.18 32.35
N SER A 98 11.42 6.96 32.63
CA SER A 98 10.62 6.13 31.74
C SER A 98 9.72 5.21 32.54
N GLY A 99 8.66 4.75 31.90
CA GLY A 99 7.73 3.78 32.48
C GLY A 99 6.69 3.31 31.47
N ALA A 100 5.76 2.48 31.95
CA ALA A 100 4.66 1.95 31.16
C ALA A 100 3.38 1.86 31.99
N SER A 101 2.24 2.04 31.32
CA SER A 101 0.91 1.81 31.85
C SER A 101 0.20 0.74 31.04
N PHE A 102 -0.45 -0.21 31.72
CA PHE A 102 -1.12 -1.35 31.08
C PHE A 102 -2.64 -1.27 31.30
N GLY A 103 -3.40 -1.25 30.21
CA GLY A 103 -4.87 -1.17 30.19
C GLY A 103 -5.42 0.26 30.12
N SER A 104 -6.73 0.36 29.85
CA SER A 104 -7.42 1.64 29.68
C SER A 104 -7.58 2.41 31.00
N GLY A 105 -7.26 3.69 31.01
CA GLY A 105 -7.44 4.55 32.17
C GLY A 105 -6.56 5.81 32.17
N ASN A 106 -6.70 6.61 33.23
CA ASN A 106 -5.91 7.83 33.37
C ASN A 106 -4.51 7.49 33.88
N PHE A 107 -3.50 8.05 33.24
CA PHE A 107 -2.13 8.03 33.73
C PHE A 107 -1.78 9.35 34.39
N TYR A 108 -0.92 9.28 35.40
CA TYR A 108 -0.44 10.43 36.15
C TYR A 108 1.06 10.33 36.31
N GLU A 109 1.80 11.27 35.71
CA GLU A 109 3.24 11.40 35.90
C GLU A 109 3.59 12.75 36.49
N GLU A 110 4.36 12.71 37.57
CA GLU A 110 4.83 13.90 38.26
C GLU A 110 6.34 13.99 38.15
N PHE A 111 6.88 15.05 37.53
CA PHE A 111 8.32 15.29 37.48
C PHE A 111 8.71 16.73 37.84
N SER A 112 9.91 16.86 38.40
CA SER A 112 10.46 18.16 38.79
C SER A 112 11.05 18.86 37.59
N VAL A 113 10.75 20.15 37.48
CA VAL A 113 11.21 21.02 36.41
C VAL A 113 11.96 22.21 36.98
N VAL A 114 12.94 22.71 36.23
CA VAL A 114 13.72 23.89 36.59
C VAL A 114 13.41 24.99 35.58
N ALA A 115 13.22 26.21 36.08
CA ALA A 115 12.90 27.35 35.23
C ALA A 115 13.91 27.49 34.07
N GLY A 116 13.41 27.57 32.84
CA GLY A 116 14.20 27.74 31.61
C GLY A 116 14.74 26.46 30.99
N GLU A 117 14.59 25.29 31.64
CA GLU A 117 15.00 24.01 31.06
C GLU A 117 13.91 23.45 30.14
N THR A 118 14.35 22.77 29.07
CA THR A 118 13.47 22.13 28.08
C THR A 118 13.40 20.63 28.32
N TYR A 119 12.19 20.09 28.28
CA TYR A 119 11.86 18.70 28.52
C TYR A 119 11.19 18.12 27.29
N TYR A 120 11.65 16.97 26.84
CA TYR A 120 11.01 16.19 25.77
C TYR A 120 10.26 15.02 26.39
N ILE A 121 8.99 14.91 26.08
CA ILE A 121 8.10 13.88 26.61
C ILE A 121 7.68 13.02 25.43
N ARG A 122 8.00 11.73 25.47
CA ARG A 122 7.60 10.74 24.48
C ARG A 122 6.48 9.90 25.05
N PHE A 123 5.43 9.67 24.29
CA PHE A 123 4.43 8.63 24.53
C PHE A 123 4.48 7.65 23.37
N ALA A 124 4.58 6.35 23.67
CA ALA A 124 4.58 5.29 22.67
C ALA A 124 3.48 4.28 22.98
N GLY A 125 2.67 3.89 22.00
CA GLY A 125 1.68 2.83 22.17
C GLY A 125 2.32 1.44 22.40
N TYR A 126 1.60 0.51 23.05
CA TYR A 126 1.97 -0.91 23.13
C TYR A 126 0.99 -1.78 22.31
N GLY A 127 1.51 -2.42 21.25
CA GLY A 127 0.80 -3.38 20.38
C GLY A 127 -0.22 -2.75 19.43
N TYR A 128 -1.00 -3.60 18.72
CA TYR A 128 -2.01 -3.30 17.68
C TYR A 128 -3.19 -2.35 18.06
N ASN A 129 -3.12 -1.57 19.13
CA ASN A 129 -4.21 -0.66 19.51
C ASN A 129 -3.67 0.75 19.75
N ASP A 130 -3.77 1.56 18.70
CA ASP A 130 -3.43 2.97 18.70
C ASP A 130 -4.37 3.73 19.63
N GLY A 131 -3.78 4.35 20.65
CA GLY A 131 -4.54 4.94 21.73
C GLY A 131 -4.92 6.38 21.41
N ASN A 132 -6.20 6.71 21.46
CA ASN A 132 -6.60 8.11 21.62
C ASN A 132 -6.15 8.57 23.00
N TYR A 133 -5.48 9.71 23.05
CA TYR A 133 -5.02 10.26 24.32
C TYR A 133 -5.38 11.73 24.41
N THR A 134 -5.73 12.14 25.62
CA THR A 134 -5.83 13.56 25.97
C THR A 134 -4.79 13.85 27.04
N MET A 135 -3.65 14.42 26.68
CA MET A 135 -2.66 14.85 27.66
C MET A 135 -3.06 16.21 28.24
N ILE A 136 -3.09 16.27 29.55
CA ILE A 136 -3.48 17.42 30.36
C ILE A 136 -2.34 17.75 31.31
N GLN A 137 -1.95 19.01 31.41
CA GLN A 137 -1.22 19.45 32.59
C GLN A 137 -2.21 19.75 33.71
N SER A 138 -2.38 18.79 34.62
CA SER A 138 -3.32 18.92 35.73
C SER A 138 -2.81 19.87 36.83
N SER A 139 -1.49 20.03 36.96
CA SER A 139 -0.87 21.08 37.78
C SER A 139 0.61 21.34 37.43
N GLY A 140 1.13 22.49 37.83
CA GLY A 140 2.55 22.82 37.74
C GLY A 140 2.79 24.28 37.33
N PRO A 141 4.06 24.68 37.11
CA PRO A 141 4.37 25.95 36.46
C PRO A 141 3.71 25.99 35.07
N ALA A 142 3.29 27.17 34.60
CA ALA A 142 2.93 27.33 33.19
C ALA A 142 4.07 26.80 32.31
N GLY A 143 3.74 26.13 31.20
CA GLY A 143 4.71 26.10 30.11
C GLY A 143 4.98 27.54 29.70
N VAL A 144 6.23 27.96 29.71
CA VAL A 144 6.59 29.10 28.85
C VAL A 144 6.93 28.51 27.51
N LEU A 145 6.52 29.20 26.46
CA LEU A 145 7.14 28.98 25.17
C LEU A 145 8.65 29.19 25.38
N PRO A 146 9.49 28.30 24.81
CA PRO A 146 10.92 28.31 25.10
C PRO A 146 11.48 29.73 25.08
N GLN A 147 11.92 30.23 26.25
CA GLN A 147 12.64 31.49 26.36
C GLN A 147 14.09 31.18 26.01
N ILE A 148 14.52 31.56 24.82
CA ILE A 148 15.81 31.07 24.31
C ILE A 148 16.89 32.08 24.67
N VAL A 149 17.85 31.59 25.45
CA VAL A 149 19.10 32.29 25.76
C VAL A 149 20.10 31.97 24.66
N ASP A 150 20.54 33.02 23.98
CA ASP A 150 21.60 33.07 22.97
C ASP A 150 22.85 32.26 23.35
N GLY A 151 23.21 31.34 22.45
CA GLY A 151 24.37 30.47 22.54
C GLY A 151 24.70 29.69 21.26
N GLY A 152 24.44 30.24 20.06
CA GLY A 152 25.04 29.75 18.81
C GLY A 152 24.32 28.66 17.99
N THR A 153 23.02 28.46 18.18
CA THR A 153 22.10 27.65 17.33
C THR A 153 20.69 28.23 17.50
N GLY A 154 20.43 29.39 16.89
CA GLY A 154 19.59 30.45 17.44
C GLY A 154 18.09 30.18 17.31
N THR A 155 17.40 30.06 18.44
CA THR A 155 15.93 30.24 18.43
C THR A 155 15.60 31.71 18.63
N LEU A 156 14.67 32.21 17.82
CA LEU A 156 14.37 33.63 17.69
C LEU A 156 12.85 33.85 17.77
N GLY A 157 12.44 34.94 18.43
CA GLY A 157 11.03 35.29 18.68
C GLY A 157 10.54 34.87 20.07
N ALA A 158 9.89 35.79 20.79
CA ALA A 158 9.10 35.50 21.98
C ALA A 158 7.63 35.76 21.66
N ILE A 159 6.71 35.08 22.35
CA ILE A 159 5.27 35.29 22.13
C ILE A 159 4.77 36.39 23.08
N GLY A 160 4.10 37.40 22.53
CA GLY A 160 3.34 38.43 23.23
C GLY A 160 3.97 39.82 23.24
N ASP A 161 5.09 40.05 22.55
CA ASP A 161 5.85 41.30 22.53
C ASP A 161 5.77 42.13 21.24
N GLY A 162 4.97 41.69 20.26
CA GLY A 162 4.70 42.44 19.03
C GLY A 162 5.53 41.92 17.86
N ALA A 163 5.84 42.79 16.89
CA ALA A 163 6.58 42.40 15.69
C ALA A 163 8.09 42.25 15.94
N HIS A 164 8.69 41.17 15.43
CA HIS A 164 10.11 40.83 15.53
C HIS A 164 10.79 40.72 14.16
N GLU A 165 12.12 40.87 14.16
CA GLU A 165 12.99 40.53 13.03
C GLU A 165 13.96 39.45 13.53
N MET A 166 13.99 38.31 12.85
CA MET A 166 14.68 37.08 13.25
C MET A 166 15.58 36.60 12.12
N ILE A 167 16.87 36.41 12.42
CA ILE A 167 17.92 36.01 11.47
C ILE A 167 18.72 34.87 12.11
N GLY A 168 18.67 33.66 11.56
CA GLY A 168 19.31 32.44 12.07
C GLY A 168 20.75 32.27 11.63
N GLY A 169 21.01 32.27 10.31
CA GLY A 169 22.34 32.04 9.76
C GLY A 169 22.71 30.55 9.71
N ASP A 170 24.01 30.20 9.74
CA ASP A 170 24.44 28.79 9.62
C ASP A 170 23.84 27.89 10.72
N GLY A 171 23.15 26.82 10.33
CA GLY A 171 22.59 25.77 11.18
C GLY A 171 21.10 25.55 10.92
N ASP A 172 20.54 24.52 11.56
CA ASP A 172 19.10 24.29 11.56
C ASP A 172 18.47 25.15 12.66
N ASP A 173 17.84 26.25 12.28
CA ASP A 173 17.28 27.24 13.20
C ASP A 173 15.77 27.09 13.40
N ARG A 174 15.29 27.71 14.48
CA ARG A 174 13.89 27.65 14.93
C ARG A 174 13.34 29.03 15.18
N TYR A 175 12.23 29.36 14.53
CA TYR A 175 11.56 30.65 14.65
C TYR A 175 10.22 30.48 15.33
N TYR A 176 9.89 31.34 16.28
CA TYR A 176 8.57 31.38 16.90
C TYR A 176 7.86 32.64 16.48
N VAL A 177 6.79 32.47 15.72
CA VAL A 177 5.98 33.54 15.13
C VAL A 177 4.62 33.59 15.83
N ASP A 178 4.28 34.76 16.35
CA ASP A 178 3.02 35.00 17.03
C ASP A 178 2.31 36.28 16.58
N SER A 179 2.98 37.06 15.73
CA SER A 179 2.46 38.24 15.08
C SER A 179 2.65 38.09 13.58
N ALA A 180 1.61 38.42 12.80
CA ALA A 180 1.72 38.46 11.33
C ALA A 180 2.73 39.51 10.82
N ASP A 181 3.19 40.40 11.70
CA ASP A 181 4.21 41.39 11.42
C ASP A 181 5.64 40.87 11.71
N ASP A 182 5.81 39.63 12.21
CA ASP A 182 7.11 39.02 12.44
C ASP A 182 7.82 38.66 11.11
N VAL A 183 9.12 38.91 11.04
CA VAL A 183 9.94 38.69 9.86
C VAL A 183 11.06 37.70 10.19
N VAL A 184 11.10 36.59 9.47
CA VAL A 184 12.22 35.63 9.45
C VAL A 184 13.09 35.89 8.21
N THR A 185 14.41 35.74 8.32
CA THR A 185 15.34 35.96 7.20
C THR A 185 16.50 34.98 7.24
N GLU A 186 16.54 34.09 6.25
CA GLU A 186 17.58 33.07 6.04
C GLU A 186 18.29 33.23 4.70
N ASN A 187 19.55 32.77 4.62
CA ASN A 187 20.25 32.62 3.35
C ASN A 187 20.31 31.16 2.90
N GLY A 188 20.40 30.96 1.59
CA GLY A 188 20.41 29.62 1.01
C GLY A 188 21.64 28.80 1.43
N GLY A 189 21.38 27.55 1.82
CA GLY A 189 22.41 26.57 2.19
C GLY A 189 22.95 26.73 3.61
N GLU A 190 22.24 27.46 4.47
CA GLU A 190 22.61 27.68 5.86
C GLU A 190 22.07 26.58 6.78
N GLY A 191 20.99 25.89 6.44
CA GLY A 191 20.54 24.70 7.18
C GLY A 191 19.18 24.20 6.72
N TYR A 192 18.48 23.50 7.61
CA TYR A 192 17.08 23.15 7.48
C TYR A 192 16.28 23.84 8.59
N ASP A 193 15.45 24.81 8.21
CA ASP A 193 14.92 25.80 9.11
C ASP A 193 13.42 25.62 9.38
N THR A 194 13.01 25.86 10.63
CA THR A 194 11.62 25.61 11.06
C THR A 194 10.96 26.83 11.69
N VAL A 195 9.79 27.22 11.18
CA VAL A 195 8.89 28.20 11.80
C VAL A 195 7.82 27.48 12.61
N TYR A 196 7.66 27.86 13.87
CA TYR A 196 6.53 27.52 14.72
C TYR A 196 5.59 28.73 14.77
N THR A 197 4.31 28.56 14.42
CA THR A 197 3.37 29.69 14.36
C THR A 197 2.05 29.49 15.14
N THR A 198 1.50 30.60 15.62
CA THR A 198 0.11 30.69 16.13
C THR A 198 -0.80 31.59 15.29
N VAL A 199 -0.28 32.15 14.20
CA VAL A 199 -0.96 33.08 13.30
C VAL A 199 -0.78 32.64 11.85
N ASP A 200 -1.58 33.23 10.95
CA ASP A 200 -1.36 33.05 9.51
C ASP A 200 0.07 33.46 9.15
N TYR A 201 0.77 32.64 8.38
CA TYR A 201 2.16 32.90 8.03
C TYR A 201 2.57 32.33 6.68
N THR A 202 3.46 33.06 6.01
CA THR A 202 4.10 32.65 4.75
C THR A 202 5.59 32.49 5.03
N LEU A 203 6.14 31.31 4.72
CA LEU A 203 7.57 31.07 4.84
C LEU A 203 8.35 32.02 3.92
N PRO A 204 9.40 32.70 4.42
CA PRO A 204 10.32 33.42 3.55
C PRO A 204 11.18 32.43 2.75
N ASP A 205 11.92 32.94 1.77
CA ASP A 205 12.90 32.15 1.02
C ASP A 205 13.89 31.45 1.98
N ASN A 206 14.34 30.24 1.60
CA ASN A 206 15.33 29.44 2.35
C ASN A 206 14.84 28.94 3.72
N VAL A 207 13.53 28.80 3.92
CA VAL A 207 12.97 28.15 5.10
C VAL A 207 12.10 26.98 4.66
N GLU A 208 12.36 25.79 5.18
CA GLU A 208 11.80 24.54 4.64
C GLU A 208 10.59 24.01 5.43
N ARG A 209 10.34 24.47 6.66
CA ARG A 209 9.29 23.90 7.51
C ARG A 209 8.47 24.94 8.26
N ILE A 210 7.16 24.70 8.33
CA ILE A 210 6.24 25.42 9.20
C ILE A 210 5.36 24.47 10.02
N ILE A 211 5.22 24.75 11.32
CA ILE A 211 4.41 23.99 12.26
C ILE A 211 3.47 24.94 13.00
N ALA A 212 2.17 24.78 12.77
CA ALA A 212 1.13 25.46 13.52
C ALA A 212 0.80 24.72 14.82
N PHE A 213 0.54 25.49 15.87
CA PHE A 213 0.07 24.96 17.16
C PHE A 213 -1.08 25.81 17.73
N ALA A 214 -1.80 26.52 16.87
CA ALA A 214 -3.04 27.19 17.21
C ALA A 214 -4.23 26.21 17.29
N ASN A 215 -5.23 26.58 18.09
CA ASN A 215 -6.51 25.87 18.17
C ASN A 215 -7.58 26.42 17.19
N THR A 216 -7.22 27.43 16.40
CA THR A 216 -8.06 28.05 15.37
C THR A 216 -7.51 27.73 14.00
N GLY A 217 -8.36 27.74 12.98
CA GLY A 217 -7.91 27.59 11.60
C GLY A 217 -6.96 28.71 11.19
N LEU A 218 -5.84 28.35 10.58
CA LEU A 218 -4.79 29.23 10.07
C LEU A 218 -4.62 29.06 8.56
N THR A 219 -4.07 30.09 7.92
CA THR A 219 -3.51 30.00 6.58
C THR A 219 -1.99 29.91 6.66
N LEU A 220 -1.44 28.78 6.20
CA LEU A 220 -0.01 28.52 6.12
C LEU A 220 0.40 28.49 4.66
N THR A 221 1.48 29.17 4.31
CA THR A 221 1.98 29.22 2.93
C THR A 221 3.48 28.92 2.91
N GLY A 222 3.89 28.01 2.04
CA GLY A 222 5.27 27.70 1.73
C GLY A 222 5.94 28.75 0.86
N ASN A 223 7.00 28.33 0.18
CA ASN A 223 7.82 29.09 -0.76
C ASN A 223 8.11 28.21 -1.99
N ALA A 224 9.22 28.42 -2.68
CA ALA A 224 9.55 27.68 -3.91
C ALA A 224 10.45 26.45 -3.69
N LEU A 225 10.58 26.00 -2.44
CA LEU A 225 11.34 24.82 -2.04
C LEU A 225 10.37 23.70 -1.67
N ASP A 226 10.86 22.47 -1.64
CA ASP A 226 10.18 21.33 -1.04
C ASP A 226 9.92 21.59 0.46
N ASN A 227 8.72 22.03 0.81
CA ASN A 227 8.35 22.44 2.15
C ASN A 227 7.58 21.36 2.94
N SER A 228 7.70 21.42 4.26
CA SER A 228 6.87 20.65 5.19
C SER A 228 5.90 21.59 5.92
N LEU A 229 4.62 21.50 5.60
CA LEU A 229 3.55 22.31 6.18
C LEU A 229 2.69 21.45 7.12
N ILE A 230 2.70 21.81 8.39
CA ILE A 230 1.97 21.09 9.42
C ILE A 230 0.97 22.02 10.11
N GLY A 231 -0.32 21.72 9.96
CA GLY A 231 -1.45 22.40 10.58
C GLY A 231 -1.53 22.22 12.10
N GLY A 232 -2.42 23.00 12.71
CA GLY A 232 -2.75 22.97 14.12
C GLY A 232 -3.97 22.09 14.41
N ALA A 233 -4.73 22.45 15.46
CA ALA A 233 -5.96 21.73 15.80
C ALA A 233 -7.21 22.26 15.08
N GLY A 234 -7.10 23.43 14.44
CA GLY A 234 -8.16 24.11 13.70
C GLY A 234 -8.37 23.55 12.29
N GLY A 235 -9.34 24.09 11.55
CA GLY A 235 -9.49 23.79 10.12
C GLY A 235 -8.62 24.74 9.32
N ASP A 236 -7.47 24.26 8.88
CA ASP A 236 -6.38 25.03 8.31
C ASP A 236 -6.44 25.06 6.78
N THR A 237 -5.76 26.03 6.18
CA THR A 237 -5.50 26.08 4.74
C THR A 237 -4.01 26.14 4.50
N LEU A 238 -3.46 25.11 3.86
CA LEU A 238 -2.04 24.95 3.58
C LEU A 238 -1.80 25.15 2.08
N TYR A 239 -0.84 25.99 1.72
CA TYR A 239 -0.41 26.24 0.33
C TYR A 239 1.07 25.90 0.19
N GLY A 240 1.42 24.86 -0.57
CA GLY A 240 2.80 24.45 -0.85
C GLY A 240 3.54 25.45 -1.75
N LEU A 241 2.96 25.72 -2.92
CA LEU A 241 3.41 26.56 -4.03
C LEU A 241 4.23 25.83 -5.10
N ASP A 242 5.55 25.99 -5.14
CA ASP A 242 6.42 25.27 -6.07
C ASP A 242 7.33 24.37 -5.23
N GLY A 243 7.67 23.17 -5.71
CA GLY A 243 8.49 22.20 -4.97
C GLY A 243 7.69 20.94 -4.66
N ASP A 244 8.38 19.88 -4.24
CA ASP A 244 7.74 18.63 -3.83
C ASP A 244 7.36 18.74 -2.34
N ASP A 245 6.17 19.28 -2.04
CA ASP A 245 5.74 19.64 -0.70
C ASP A 245 5.09 18.48 0.08
N THR A 246 5.14 18.55 1.40
CA THR A 246 4.38 17.67 2.30
C THR A 246 3.42 18.48 3.16
N LEU A 247 2.12 18.26 2.96
CA LEU A 247 1.04 18.99 3.63
C LEU A 247 0.28 18.06 4.58
N ASN A 248 0.19 18.45 5.85
CA ASN A 248 -0.54 17.73 6.88
C ASN A 248 -1.40 18.67 7.71
N GLY A 249 -2.71 18.66 7.50
CA GLY A 249 -3.65 19.53 8.21
C GLY A 249 -3.86 19.20 9.71
N ARG A 250 -3.56 17.96 10.13
CA ARG A 250 -3.81 17.45 11.49
C ARG A 250 -5.26 17.61 11.97
N GLY A 251 -5.55 18.66 12.73
CA GLY A 251 -6.84 18.86 13.40
C GLY A 251 -7.95 19.23 12.44
N GLY A 252 -9.06 19.76 12.95
CA GLY A 252 -10.10 20.41 12.14
C GLY A 252 -10.54 19.74 10.83
N VAL A 253 -10.90 20.58 9.85
CA VAL A 253 -11.26 20.17 8.48
C VAL A 253 -10.44 21.06 7.58
N ASP A 254 -9.50 20.45 6.86
CA ASP A 254 -8.41 21.20 6.26
C ASP A 254 -8.57 21.33 4.75
N THR A 255 -7.94 22.35 4.18
CA THR A 255 -7.75 22.49 2.74
C THR A 255 -6.25 22.51 2.45
N MET A 256 -5.78 21.58 1.64
CA MET A 256 -4.38 21.45 1.28
C MET A 256 -4.24 21.67 -0.23
N VAL A 257 -3.41 22.64 -0.60
CA VAL A 257 -3.14 23.04 -1.98
C VAL A 257 -1.64 22.91 -2.20
N GLY A 258 -1.22 21.91 -2.97
CA GLY A 258 0.17 21.56 -3.22
C GLY A 258 0.79 22.59 -4.16
N GLY A 259 0.43 22.51 -5.44
CA GLY A 259 0.93 23.41 -6.47
C GLY A 259 1.93 22.68 -7.36
N LEU A 260 2.90 23.38 -7.94
CA LEU A 260 3.83 22.75 -8.88
C LEU A 260 4.82 21.84 -8.14
N GLY A 261 4.90 20.57 -8.53
CA GLY A 261 5.79 19.59 -7.92
C GLY A 261 5.03 18.30 -7.63
N ASP A 262 5.74 17.24 -7.24
CA ASP A 262 5.12 15.98 -6.85
C ASP A 262 4.80 16.01 -5.34
N ASP A 263 3.59 16.42 -4.99
CA ASP A 263 3.18 16.74 -3.63
C ASP A 263 2.64 15.54 -2.83
N SER A 264 2.76 15.63 -1.50
CA SER A 264 2.30 14.61 -0.55
C SER A 264 1.32 15.18 0.46
N TYR A 265 0.13 14.58 0.51
CA TYR A 265 -0.98 15.00 1.36
C TYR A 265 -1.27 13.98 2.46
N VAL A 266 -1.30 14.42 3.72
CA VAL A 266 -1.76 13.58 4.83
C VAL A 266 -3.21 13.92 5.16
N VAL A 267 -4.12 13.02 4.79
CA VAL A 267 -5.55 13.15 5.00
C VAL A 267 -5.99 12.22 6.12
N ASN A 268 -6.39 12.79 7.26
CA ASN A 268 -6.86 12.02 8.41
C ASN A 268 -8.37 12.12 8.62
N LYS A 269 -9.09 12.94 7.86
CA LYS A 269 -10.55 12.98 7.86
C LYS A 269 -11.13 12.91 6.45
N PRO A 270 -12.28 12.23 6.28
CA PRO A 270 -13.01 12.24 5.01
C PRO A 270 -13.47 13.62 4.54
N SER A 271 -13.46 14.62 5.42
CA SER A 271 -13.86 15.99 5.13
C SER A 271 -12.74 16.90 4.66
N ASP A 272 -11.48 16.47 4.75
CA ASP A 272 -10.35 17.27 4.29
C ASP A 272 -10.37 17.38 2.76
N VAL A 273 -9.89 18.51 2.25
CA VAL A 273 -9.94 18.82 0.81
C VAL A 273 -8.53 18.97 0.30
N VAL A 274 -8.14 18.10 -0.62
CA VAL A 274 -6.94 18.28 -1.45
C VAL A 274 -7.33 19.03 -2.73
N VAL A 275 -6.51 19.99 -3.14
CA VAL A 275 -6.74 20.78 -4.35
C VAL A 275 -5.49 20.75 -5.22
N GLU A 276 -5.63 20.15 -6.39
CA GLU A 276 -4.61 20.10 -7.45
C GLU A 276 -5.14 20.66 -8.76
N LEU A 277 -4.26 21.26 -9.57
CA LEU A 277 -4.56 21.64 -10.94
C LEU A 277 -3.85 20.74 -11.95
N ALA A 278 -4.38 20.73 -13.17
CA ALA A 278 -3.85 19.88 -14.23
C ALA A 278 -2.40 20.27 -14.61
N GLY A 279 -1.50 19.30 -14.53
CA GLY A 279 -0.10 19.43 -14.93
C GLY A 279 0.78 20.09 -13.87
N GLU A 280 0.35 20.04 -12.61
CA GLU A 280 1.14 20.53 -11.47
C GLU A 280 2.10 19.47 -10.92
N GLY A 281 1.80 18.17 -11.02
CA GLY A 281 2.77 17.11 -10.75
C GLY A 281 2.16 15.72 -10.82
N VAL A 282 2.74 14.79 -10.05
CA VAL A 282 2.20 13.47 -9.73
C VAL A 282 2.05 13.34 -8.22
N ASP A 283 0.82 13.52 -7.75
CA ASP A 283 0.58 13.79 -6.34
C ASP A 283 0.09 12.56 -5.59
N THR A 284 0.36 12.51 -4.28
CA THR A 284 0.03 11.35 -3.44
C THR A 284 -0.77 11.74 -2.20
N VAL A 285 -1.94 11.13 -2.05
CA VAL A 285 -2.69 11.15 -0.79
C VAL A 285 -2.33 9.95 0.07
N TYR A 286 -1.96 10.24 1.31
CA TYR A 286 -1.82 9.27 2.38
C TYR A 286 -3.00 9.40 3.33
N THR A 287 -3.71 8.32 3.60
CA THR A 287 -4.91 8.39 4.43
C THR A 287 -5.05 7.26 5.44
N THR A 288 -5.59 7.60 6.61
CA THR A 288 -6.03 6.67 7.67
C THR A 288 -7.56 6.59 7.74
N SER A 289 -8.26 7.22 6.80
CA SER A 289 -9.73 7.33 6.75
C SER A 289 -10.27 7.03 5.35
N ALA A 290 -11.56 6.73 5.25
CA ALA A 290 -12.22 6.63 3.95
C ALA A 290 -12.10 7.96 3.19
N TYR A 291 -11.65 7.91 1.93
CA TYR A 291 -11.38 9.11 1.15
C TYR A 291 -11.69 8.94 -0.34
N ARG A 292 -11.96 10.04 -1.02
CA ARG A 292 -12.07 10.10 -2.48
C ARG A 292 -11.08 11.12 -3.00
N LEU A 293 -10.22 10.70 -3.93
CA LEU A 293 -9.29 11.61 -4.59
C LEU A 293 -10.05 12.77 -5.25
N SER A 294 -9.50 13.97 -5.07
CA SER A 294 -9.87 15.15 -5.85
C SER A 294 -9.44 14.99 -7.31
N ASP A 295 -9.96 15.83 -8.19
CA ASP A 295 -9.47 15.87 -9.57
C ASP A 295 -7.97 16.21 -9.60
N ASN A 296 -7.24 15.68 -10.57
CA ASN A 296 -5.79 15.90 -10.76
C ASN A 296 -4.86 15.30 -9.70
N VAL A 297 -5.35 14.39 -8.85
CA VAL A 297 -4.49 13.63 -7.93
C VAL A 297 -4.34 12.20 -8.44
N GLU A 298 -3.13 11.70 -8.57
CA GLU A 298 -2.86 10.40 -9.21
C GLU A 298 -2.83 9.25 -8.20
N ASN A 299 -2.31 9.44 -6.99
CA ASN A 299 -2.00 8.32 -6.11
C ASN A 299 -2.75 8.40 -4.78
N ILE A 300 -3.16 7.23 -4.26
CA ILE A 300 -3.65 7.09 -2.89
C ILE A 300 -3.06 5.87 -2.21
N VAL A 301 -2.66 6.05 -0.95
CA VAL A 301 -2.10 5.01 -0.10
C VAL A 301 -2.81 5.02 1.26
N ILE A 302 -3.46 3.91 1.59
CA ILE A 302 -3.99 3.67 2.93
C ILE A 302 -2.83 3.39 3.88
N ARG A 303 -2.88 4.03 5.05
CA ARG A 303 -1.99 3.80 6.18
C ARG A 303 -2.85 3.36 7.36
N GLY A 304 -2.45 2.26 7.99
CA GLY A 304 -3.16 1.66 9.13
C GLY A 304 -3.83 0.33 8.80
N ASP A 305 -4.42 -0.25 9.84
CA ASP A 305 -4.91 -1.64 9.83
C ASP A 305 -6.43 -1.75 9.67
N ALA A 306 -7.13 -0.62 9.66
CA ALA A 306 -8.58 -0.59 9.46
C ALA A 306 -8.92 -0.89 8.00
N GLY A 307 -9.97 -1.66 7.77
CA GLY A 307 -10.56 -1.80 6.44
C GLY A 307 -11.27 -0.51 6.03
N LEU A 308 -10.80 0.14 4.96
CA LEU A 308 -11.26 1.43 4.47
C LEU A 308 -11.83 1.32 3.06
N SER A 309 -12.72 2.26 2.72
CA SER A 309 -13.16 2.45 1.34
C SER A 309 -12.52 3.71 0.79
N VAL A 310 -11.67 3.54 -0.22
CA VAL A 310 -11.02 4.63 -0.95
C VAL A 310 -11.45 4.63 -2.40
N LYS A 311 -11.43 5.82 -2.99
CA LYS A 311 -11.93 6.05 -4.35
C LYS A 311 -10.98 6.94 -5.14
N GLY A 312 -10.69 6.54 -6.38
CA GLY A 312 -9.96 7.33 -7.36
C GLY A 312 -10.81 8.44 -7.97
N ASN A 313 -10.38 8.90 -9.14
CA ASN A 313 -10.98 9.92 -9.97
C ASN A 313 -11.02 9.45 -11.45
N ALA A 314 -10.92 10.34 -12.43
CA ALA A 314 -11.02 9.97 -13.85
C ALA A 314 -9.65 9.83 -14.54
N LEU A 315 -8.57 9.80 -13.75
CA LEU A 315 -7.20 9.61 -14.20
C LEU A 315 -6.79 8.16 -13.98
N ALA A 316 -5.69 7.75 -14.61
CA ALA A 316 -5.00 6.52 -14.23
C ALA A 316 -4.42 6.66 -12.81
N ASN A 317 -5.10 6.08 -11.82
CA ASN A 317 -4.75 6.16 -10.41
C ASN A 317 -3.89 4.97 -9.96
N ALA A 318 -2.91 5.23 -9.10
CA ALA A 318 -2.25 4.19 -8.33
C ALA A 318 -2.83 4.12 -6.91
N MET A 319 -3.60 3.07 -6.65
CA MET A 319 -4.29 2.86 -5.38
C MET A 319 -3.65 1.71 -4.61
N THR A 320 -3.28 1.98 -3.36
CA THR A 320 -2.65 0.99 -2.49
C THR A 320 -3.38 0.88 -1.16
N GLY A 321 -3.86 -0.31 -0.84
CA GLY A 321 -4.50 -0.68 0.42
C GLY A 321 -3.54 -0.77 1.60
N GLY A 322 -4.13 -0.98 2.77
CA GLY A 322 -3.48 -1.17 4.06
C GLY A 322 -3.36 -2.66 4.41
N VAL A 323 -3.51 -2.97 5.69
CA VAL A 323 -3.50 -4.35 6.21
C VAL A 323 -4.93 -4.90 6.41
N GLY A 324 -5.91 -4.00 6.51
CA GLY A 324 -7.31 -4.34 6.70
C GLY A 324 -8.01 -4.71 5.40
N ALA A 325 -9.20 -5.32 5.50
CA ALA A 325 -10.03 -5.61 4.33
C ALA A 325 -10.61 -4.33 3.72
N ASP A 326 -9.98 -3.86 2.65
CA ASP A 326 -10.23 -2.59 2.00
C ASP A 326 -11.20 -2.70 0.81
N THR A 327 -11.70 -1.56 0.37
CA THR A 327 -12.44 -1.41 -0.88
C THR A 327 -11.83 -0.30 -1.71
N LEU A 328 -11.19 -0.67 -2.82
CA LEU A 328 -10.53 0.23 -3.76
C LEU A 328 -11.44 0.38 -4.98
N ILE A 329 -11.82 1.62 -5.32
CA ILE A 329 -12.67 1.93 -6.48
C ILE A 329 -11.93 2.93 -7.38
N GLY A 330 -11.50 2.54 -8.57
CA GLY A 330 -10.75 3.36 -9.53
C GLY A 330 -11.57 4.47 -10.18
N TYR A 331 -12.66 4.07 -10.85
CA TYR A 331 -13.56 4.84 -11.73
C TYR A 331 -13.19 4.82 -13.21
N ASP A 332 -12.69 5.92 -13.78
CA ASP A 332 -12.28 5.97 -15.19
C ASP A 332 -10.76 6.11 -15.21
N GLY A 333 -10.08 5.58 -16.22
CA GLY A 333 -8.62 5.61 -16.32
C GLY A 333 -8.02 4.21 -16.20
N ASP A 334 -6.76 4.06 -16.61
CA ASP A 334 -6.04 2.78 -16.51
C ASP A 334 -5.45 2.66 -15.09
N ASP A 335 -6.21 2.12 -14.16
CA ASP A 335 -5.93 2.11 -12.74
C ASP A 335 -5.05 0.93 -12.30
N ARG A 336 -4.27 1.16 -11.25
CA ARG A 336 -3.51 0.13 -10.53
C ARG A 336 -4.06 -0.02 -9.14
N LEU A 337 -4.68 -1.16 -8.84
CA LEU A 337 -5.29 -1.48 -7.55
C LEU A 337 -4.49 -2.58 -6.85
N ASP A 338 -3.91 -2.25 -5.70
CA ASP A 338 -3.11 -3.16 -4.88
C ASP A 338 -3.66 -3.20 -3.46
N GLY A 339 -4.46 -4.22 -3.14
CA GLY A 339 -5.12 -4.38 -1.84
C GLY A 339 -4.13 -4.58 -0.68
N ARG A 340 -2.96 -5.17 -0.96
CA ARG A 340 -1.93 -5.57 0.02
C ARG A 340 -2.41 -6.61 1.03
N GLY A 341 -2.77 -6.22 2.24
CA GLY A 341 -3.09 -7.17 3.30
C GLY A 341 -4.58 -7.14 3.57
N GLY A 342 -5.16 -8.27 3.96
CA GLY A 342 -6.60 -8.36 4.16
C GLY A 342 -7.28 -9.06 3.00
N ALA A 343 -8.61 -9.08 3.02
CA ALA A 343 -9.43 -9.67 1.96
C ALA A 343 -10.17 -8.52 1.28
N ASP A 344 -9.63 -8.05 0.16
CA ASP A 344 -9.97 -6.75 -0.40
C ASP A 344 -11.02 -6.83 -1.51
N SER A 345 -11.75 -5.73 -1.73
CA SER A 345 -12.61 -5.57 -2.90
C SER A 345 -12.00 -4.52 -3.82
N MET A 346 -11.60 -4.94 -5.02
CA MET A 346 -11.02 -4.05 -6.03
C MET A 346 -11.97 -3.92 -7.21
N ILE A 347 -12.35 -2.67 -7.53
CA ILE A 347 -13.23 -2.28 -8.63
C ILE A 347 -12.48 -1.22 -9.44
N GLY A 348 -11.97 -1.57 -10.60
CA GLY A 348 -11.21 -0.67 -11.48
C GLY A 348 -12.14 0.30 -12.16
N GLY A 349 -13.03 -0.20 -13.02
CA GLY A 349 -14.01 0.60 -13.74
C GLY A 349 -13.57 0.75 -15.19
N ALA A 350 -13.85 1.90 -15.82
CA ALA A 350 -13.56 2.07 -17.24
C ALA A 350 -12.07 2.39 -17.50
N GLY A 351 -11.38 1.58 -18.27
CA GLY A 351 -9.95 1.70 -18.56
C GLY A 351 -9.30 0.32 -18.58
N ASP A 352 -8.04 0.23 -18.98
CA ASP A 352 -7.30 -1.04 -18.92
C ASP A 352 -6.66 -1.17 -17.52
N ASP A 353 -7.35 -1.83 -16.59
CA ASP A 353 -7.00 -1.84 -15.18
C ASP A 353 -6.08 -3.02 -14.77
N SER A 354 -5.38 -2.83 -13.65
CA SER A 354 -4.49 -3.84 -13.09
C SER A 354 -4.76 -4.12 -11.61
N TYR A 355 -5.04 -5.38 -11.31
CA TYR A 355 -5.39 -5.87 -9.98
C TYR A 355 -4.26 -6.70 -9.39
N PHE A 356 -3.90 -6.47 -8.14
CA PHE A 356 -2.90 -7.25 -7.42
C PHE A 356 -3.59 -8.07 -6.34
N VAL A 357 -3.72 -9.37 -6.62
CA VAL A 357 -4.43 -10.36 -5.79
C VAL A 357 -3.39 -11.19 -5.05
N ASN A 358 -3.33 -11.06 -3.74
CA ASN A 358 -2.36 -11.76 -2.91
C ASN A 358 -2.95 -12.39 -1.65
N ASP A 359 -4.23 -12.16 -1.37
CA ASP A 359 -5.02 -12.92 -0.42
C ASP A 359 -6.12 -13.70 -1.14
N ALA A 360 -6.41 -14.92 -0.68
CA ALA A 360 -7.46 -15.75 -1.28
C ALA A 360 -8.88 -15.20 -1.06
N GLY A 361 -9.04 -14.25 -0.14
CA GLY A 361 -10.26 -13.50 0.11
C GLY A 361 -10.45 -12.29 -0.80
N ASP A 362 -9.46 -11.90 -1.60
CA ASP A 362 -9.56 -10.77 -2.52
C ASP A 362 -10.62 -11.03 -3.61
N VAL A 363 -11.37 -9.97 -3.93
CA VAL A 363 -12.43 -9.97 -4.93
C VAL A 363 -12.19 -8.85 -5.93
N VAL A 364 -12.01 -9.25 -7.18
CA VAL A 364 -12.00 -8.34 -8.34
C VAL A 364 -13.42 -8.23 -8.89
N VAL A 365 -13.82 -7.02 -9.28
CA VAL A 365 -15.15 -6.74 -9.85
C VAL A 365 -14.98 -5.90 -11.11
N GLU A 366 -15.43 -6.48 -12.22
CA GLU A 366 -15.44 -5.84 -13.55
C GLU A 366 -16.84 -5.87 -14.18
N LEU A 367 -17.19 -4.82 -14.92
CA LEU A 367 -18.38 -4.82 -15.77
C LEU A 367 -18.01 -4.98 -17.25
N ALA A 368 -19.01 -5.34 -18.04
CA ALA A 368 -18.82 -5.50 -19.48
C ALA A 368 -18.56 -4.17 -20.16
N ASP A 369 -17.69 -4.18 -21.17
CA ASP A 369 -17.30 -3.03 -21.99
C ASP A 369 -16.55 -1.91 -21.22
N GLU A 370 -15.89 -2.25 -20.11
CA GLU A 370 -15.12 -1.30 -19.30
C GLU A 370 -13.62 -1.26 -19.66
N GLY A 371 -13.03 -2.31 -20.22
CA GLY A 371 -11.63 -2.26 -20.62
C GLY A 371 -11.05 -3.59 -21.08
N THR A 372 -9.73 -3.73 -20.96
CA THR A 372 -9.01 -5.00 -21.04
C THR A 372 -8.11 -5.15 -19.81
N ASP A 373 -8.57 -5.94 -18.86
CA ASP A 373 -8.06 -5.89 -17.49
C ASP A 373 -7.11 -7.03 -17.18
N THR A 374 -6.20 -6.81 -16.23
CA THR A 374 -5.18 -7.77 -15.86
C THR A 374 -5.14 -8.04 -14.37
N VAL A 375 -5.33 -9.31 -14.00
CA VAL A 375 -5.06 -9.80 -12.66
C VAL A 375 -3.62 -10.28 -12.55
N TYR A 376 -2.91 -9.76 -11.56
CA TYR A 376 -1.64 -10.28 -11.09
C TYR A 376 -1.84 -11.03 -9.79
N THR A 377 -1.67 -12.35 -9.81
CA THR A 377 -1.94 -13.18 -8.63
C THR A 377 -0.70 -13.85 -8.05
N THR A 378 -0.63 -13.94 -6.73
CA THR A 378 0.31 -14.80 -5.99
C THR A 378 -0.39 -15.94 -5.23
N VAL A 379 -1.71 -16.08 -5.41
CA VAL A 379 -2.56 -17.11 -4.77
C VAL A 379 -3.43 -17.82 -5.82
N ASP A 380 -4.00 -18.96 -5.44
CA ASP A 380 -5.03 -19.61 -6.27
C ASP A 380 -6.16 -18.63 -6.57
N HIS A 381 -6.61 -18.57 -7.83
CA HIS A 381 -7.56 -17.55 -8.25
C HIS A 381 -8.49 -18.03 -9.37
N ILE A 382 -9.72 -17.50 -9.37
CA ILE A 382 -10.69 -17.66 -10.45
C ILE A 382 -11.01 -16.26 -10.94
N LEU A 383 -10.78 -15.98 -12.22
CA LEU A 383 -11.05 -14.65 -12.76
C LEU A 383 -12.53 -14.31 -12.64
N ALA A 384 -12.80 -13.09 -12.19
CA ALA A 384 -14.14 -12.52 -12.25
C ALA A 384 -14.61 -12.43 -13.71
N ALA A 385 -15.93 -12.35 -13.91
CA ALA A 385 -16.47 -12.11 -15.25
C ALA A 385 -15.93 -10.80 -15.83
N ASN A 386 -15.72 -10.75 -17.14
CA ASN A 386 -15.19 -9.60 -17.88
C ASN A 386 -13.73 -9.23 -17.57
N VAL A 387 -12.97 -10.09 -16.88
CA VAL A 387 -11.50 -9.92 -16.80
C VAL A 387 -10.84 -10.75 -17.90
N GLU A 388 -9.99 -10.15 -18.71
CA GLU A 388 -9.39 -10.82 -19.88
C GLU A 388 -8.06 -11.50 -19.56
N ASN A 389 -7.22 -10.92 -18.69
CA ASN A 389 -5.84 -11.35 -18.53
C ASN A 389 -5.51 -11.79 -17.10
N VAL A 390 -4.64 -12.79 -16.99
CA VAL A 390 -4.03 -13.18 -15.71
C VAL A 390 -2.55 -13.51 -15.86
N ILE A 391 -1.76 -13.03 -14.90
CA ILE A 391 -0.33 -13.30 -14.79
C ILE A 391 -0.04 -13.81 -13.37
N VAL A 392 0.43 -15.04 -13.28
CA VAL A 392 0.91 -15.64 -12.04
C VAL A 392 2.29 -15.09 -11.70
N ARG A 393 2.45 -14.61 -10.46
CA ARG A 393 3.71 -14.06 -9.92
C ARG A 393 4.25 -14.85 -8.73
N SER A 394 3.84 -16.11 -8.59
CA SER A 394 4.36 -17.02 -7.57
C SER A 394 5.51 -17.87 -8.11
N ALA A 395 6.39 -18.27 -7.21
CA ALA A 395 7.37 -19.34 -7.46
C ALA A 395 6.81 -20.72 -7.11
N ASP A 396 5.73 -20.77 -6.34
CA ASP A 396 4.97 -21.98 -6.05
C ASP A 396 3.94 -22.22 -7.16
N GLY A 397 3.53 -23.48 -7.33
CA GLY A 397 2.49 -23.85 -8.28
C GLY A 397 1.12 -23.40 -7.80
N LEU A 398 0.36 -22.71 -8.65
CA LEU A 398 -0.98 -22.20 -8.36
C LEU A 398 -2.05 -22.82 -9.24
N ALA A 399 -3.27 -22.88 -8.73
CA ALA A 399 -4.47 -23.18 -9.50
C ALA A 399 -5.13 -21.87 -9.95
N VAL A 400 -5.14 -21.62 -11.26
CA VAL A 400 -5.80 -20.45 -11.85
C VAL A 400 -6.82 -20.88 -12.89
N THR A 401 -8.05 -20.38 -12.77
CA THR A 401 -9.12 -20.60 -13.75
C THR A 401 -9.54 -19.27 -14.36
N GLY A 402 -9.68 -19.22 -15.68
CA GLY A 402 -10.30 -18.11 -16.39
C GLY A 402 -11.81 -18.04 -16.20
N ASN A 403 -12.51 -17.40 -17.13
CA ASN A 403 -13.95 -17.17 -17.08
C ASN A 403 -14.63 -17.64 -18.39
N ASP A 404 -15.75 -17.01 -18.76
CA ASP A 404 -16.52 -17.37 -19.95
C ASP A 404 -16.05 -16.64 -21.24
N SER A 405 -15.03 -15.78 -21.13
CA SER A 405 -14.48 -14.92 -22.19
C SER A 405 -13.13 -15.43 -22.69
N ASP A 406 -12.66 -14.91 -23.82
CA ASP A 406 -11.33 -15.24 -24.35
C ASP A 406 -10.24 -14.73 -23.39
N ASN A 407 -9.59 -15.63 -22.63
CA ASN A 407 -8.60 -15.27 -21.63
C ASN A 407 -7.15 -15.43 -22.11
N ALA A 408 -6.28 -14.48 -21.72
CA ALA A 408 -4.83 -14.62 -21.85
C ALA A 408 -4.21 -14.93 -20.49
N MET A 409 -3.73 -16.16 -20.33
CA MET A 409 -3.19 -16.67 -19.08
C MET A 409 -1.68 -16.93 -19.20
N THR A 410 -0.90 -16.42 -18.26
CA THR A 410 0.54 -16.71 -18.14
C THR A 410 0.84 -17.22 -16.73
N GLY A 411 1.26 -18.48 -16.63
CA GLY A 411 1.76 -19.09 -15.42
C GLY A 411 3.16 -18.59 -15.03
N GLY A 412 3.59 -19.02 -13.85
CA GLY A 412 4.81 -18.61 -13.17
C GLY A 412 5.97 -19.57 -13.38
N ALA A 413 6.72 -19.77 -12.29
CA ALA A 413 7.87 -20.69 -12.25
C ALA A 413 7.57 -21.99 -11.49
N GLY A 414 6.38 -22.09 -10.88
CA GLY A 414 5.90 -23.25 -10.15
C GLY A 414 5.22 -24.26 -11.06
N ALA A 415 4.77 -25.39 -10.52
CA ALA A 415 3.96 -26.35 -11.26
C ALA A 415 2.49 -25.92 -11.24
N ASP A 416 2.09 -25.13 -12.24
CA ASP A 416 0.79 -24.47 -12.25
C ASP A 416 -0.31 -25.35 -12.83
N ARG A 417 -1.55 -25.18 -12.35
CA ARG A 417 -2.76 -25.72 -12.97
C ARG A 417 -3.55 -24.57 -13.56
N LEU A 418 -3.55 -24.45 -14.88
CA LEU A 418 -4.18 -23.38 -15.63
C LEU A 418 -5.37 -23.92 -16.42
N ALA A 419 -6.58 -23.42 -16.13
CA ALA A 419 -7.80 -23.75 -16.86
C ALA A 419 -8.39 -22.52 -17.53
N GLY A 420 -8.59 -22.57 -18.85
CA GLY A 420 -9.10 -21.45 -19.66
C GLY A 420 -10.54 -21.10 -19.32
N GLY A 421 -11.43 -22.09 -19.38
CA GLY A 421 -12.85 -21.93 -19.09
C GLY A 421 -13.69 -22.10 -20.34
N LEU A 422 -14.54 -21.11 -20.66
CA LEU A 422 -15.14 -21.02 -21.99
C LEU A 422 -14.42 -19.92 -22.75
N GLY A 423 -14.45 -19.95 -24.09
CA GLY A 423 -13.88 -18.87 -24.90
C GLY A 423 -12.81 -19.42 -25.83
N ALA A 424 -12.00 -18.57 -26.43
CA ALA A 424 -10.81 -18.97 -27.16
C ALA A 424 -9.58 -18.47 -26.40
N ASP A 425 -9.02 -19.33 -25.56
CA ASP A 425 -8.03 -18.95 -24.57
C ASP A 425 -6.59 -19.05 -25.11
N SER A 426 -5.70 -18.25 -24.56
CA SER A 426 -4.25 -18.33 -24.79
C SER A 426 -3.55 -18.61 -23.47
N ILE A 427 -3.17 -19.86 -23.24
CA ILE A 427 -2.60 -20.33 -21.98
C ILE A 427 -1.11 -20.66 -22.15
N LYS A 428 -0.27 -20.06 -21.32
CA LYS A 428 1.17 -20.33 -21.23
C LYS A 428 1.51 -20.83 -19.84
N GLY A 429 2.01 -22.07 -19.71
CA GLY A 429 2.41 -22.67 -18.42
C GLY A 429 3.58 -21.93 -17.78
N GLY A 430 4.66 -21.74 -18.54
CA GLY A 430 5.81 -20.97 -18.08
C GLY A 430 6.99 -21.88 -17.81
N ALA A 431 7.54 -21.87 -16.61
CA ALA A 431 8.49 -22.88 -16.17
C ALA A 431 7.83 -23.70 -15.08
N GLY A 432 8.03 -25.01 -15.05
CA GLY A 432 7.31 -25.83 -14.08
C GLY A 432 6.95 -27.19 -14.65
N HIS A 433 6.07 -27.90 -13.95
CA HIS A 433 5.42 -29.09 -14.50
C HIS A 433 3.95 -28.75 -14.58
N ASP A 434 3.56 -28.10 -15.68
CA ASP A 434 2.29 -27.39 -15.72
C ASP A 434 1.16 -28.28 -16.24
N LEU A 435 -0.04 -28.12 -15.69
CA LEU A 435 -1.26 -28.74 -16.17
C LEU A 435 -2.12 -27.69 -16.88
N LEU A 436 -2.19 -27.78 -18.21
CA LEU A 436 -2.95 -26.87 -19.05
C LEU A 436 -4.25 -27.52 -19.50
N ILE A 437 -5.35 -26.82 -19.26
CA ILE A 437 -6.71 -27.22 -19.60
C ILE A 437 -7.31 -26.09 -20.44
N GLY A 438 -7.48 -26.31 -21.74
CA GLY A 438 -8.17 -25.34 -22.61
C GLY A 438 -9.64 -25.21 -22.21
N SER A 439 -10.30 -26.34 -21.95
CA SER A 439 -11.75 -26.44 -21.78
C SER A 439 -12.48 -26.08 -23.08
N ALA A 440 -13.65 -25.43 -23.01
CA ALA A 440 -14.51 -25.30 -24.17
C ALA A 440 -14.06 -24.11 -25.01
N GLY A 441 -13.46 -24.39 -26.16
CA GLY A 441 -12.84 -23.31 -26.89
C GLY A 441 -12.09 -23.72 -28.13
N LYS A 442 -11.32 -22.79 -28.66
CA LYS A 442 -10.25 -23.12 -29.61
C LYS A 442 -8.99 -22.50 -29.07
N ASP A 443 -8.37 -23.23 -28.17
CA ASP A 443 -7.40 -22.64 -27.28
C ASP A 443 -6.00 -22.78 -27.86
N VAL A 444 -5.12 -21.89 -27.45
CA VAL A 444 -3.70 -21.90 -27.78
C VAL A 444 -2.94 -22.21 -26.52
N LEU A 445 -2.38 -23.42 -26.46
CA LEU A 445 -1.69 -23.94 -25.29
C LEU A 445 -0.18 -23.97 -25.55
N THR A 446 0.59 -23.40 -24.64
CA THR A 446 2.06 -23.40 -24.63
C THR A 446 2.51 -23.92 -23.27
N GLY A 447 3.14 -25.10 -23.20
CA GLY A 447 3.62 -25.66 -21.94
C GLY A 447 4.76 -24.81 -21.37
N GLY A 448 5.77 -24.58 -22.20
CA GLY A 448 6.98 -23.86 -21.81
C GLY A 448 8.10 -24.81 -21.40
N ALA A 449 8.73 -24.55 -20.27
CA ALA A 449 9.87 -25.30 -19.79
C ALA A 449 9.47 -26.28 -18.70
N GLY A 450 9.68 -27.57 -18.95
CA GLY A 450 9.55 -28.62 -17.95
C GLY A 450 8.80 -29.80 -18.53
N ASN A 451 7.98 -30.47 -17.71
CA ASN A 451 7.24 -31.66 -18.14
C ASN A 451 5.77 -31.33 -18.02
N ASP A 452 5.19 -30.85 -19.11
CA ASP A 452 3.87 -30.24 -19.10
C ASP A 452 2.81 -31.26 -19.53
N THR A 453 1.60 -31.10 -19.02
CA THR A 453 0.47 -31.96 -19.31
C THR A 453 -0.66 -31.13 -19.91
N PHE A 454 -1.11 -31.52 -21.11
CA PHE A 454 -2.27 -30.94 -21.78
C PHE A 454 -3.47 -31.86 -21.60
N LEU A 455 -4.47 -31.44 -20.83
CA LEU A 455 -5.62 -32.26 -20.45
C LEU A 455 -6.85 -31.94 -21.30
N PHE A 456 -7.44 -32.98 -21.88
CA PHE A 456 -8.74 -32.96 -22.55
C PHE A 456 -9.75 -33.78 -21.76
N HIS A 457 -10.84 -33.16 -21.34
CA HIS A 457 -11.92 -33.79 -20.57
C HIS A 457 -12.89 -34.54 -21.49
N ASP A 458 -13.32 -33.89 -22.57
CA ASP A 458 -14.23 -34.53 -23.53
C ASP A 458 -14.09 -33.93 -24.94
N VAL A 459 -15.02 -34.30 -25.83
CA VAL A 459 -15.05 -33.79 -27.22
C VAL A 459 -15.49 -32.33 -27.35
N GLY A 460 -15.88 -31.69 -26.25
CA GLY A 460 -16.14 -30.26 -26.12
C GLY A 460 -14.87 -29.42 -26.12
N ASP A 461 -13.75 -29.99 -25.66
CA ASP A 461 -12.41 -29.39 -25.67
C ASP A 461 -11.75 -29.46 -27.07
N ALA A 462 -12.57 -29.39 -28.12
CA ALA A 462 -12.15 -29.71 -29.47
C ALA A 462 -11.77 -28.48 -30.30
N GLY A 463 -10.53 -28.46 -30.77
CA GLY A 463 -10.05 -27.51 -31.76
C GLY A 463 -8.75 -26.79 -31.38
N ASP A 464 -8.12 -27.21 -30.29
CA ASP A 464 -6.98 -26.53 -29.69
C ASP A 464 -5.73 -26.61 -30.56
N THR A 465 -4.78 -25.74 -30.22
CA THR A 465 -3.44 -25.72 -30.78
C THR A 465 -2.42 -25.80 -29.66
N ILE A 466 -1.72 -26.92 -29.58
CA ILE A 466 -0.55 -27.06 -28.70
C ILE A 466 0.67 -26.58 -29.48
N THR A 467 1.40 -25.61 -28.94
CA THR A 467 2.37 -24.83 -29.71
C THR A 467 3.80 -25.31 -29.62
N ASP A 468 4.17 -26.02 -28.56
CA ASP A 468 5.55 -26.33 -28.21
C ASP A 468 5.76 -27.71 -27.58
N PHE A 469 4.84 -28.66 -27.82
CA PHE A 469 4.92 -30.02 -27.28
C PHE A 469 6.32 -30.68 -27.47
N GLN A 470 6.96 -31.05 -26.37
CA GLN A 470 8.26 -31.71 -26.31
C GLN A 470 8.08 -33.23 -26.05
N ILE A 471 8.48 -34.05 -27.01
CA ILE A 471 8.28 -35.52 -26.96
C ILE A 471 9.01 -36.21 -25.80
N ASP A 472 10.07 -35.61 -25.27
CA ASP A 472 10.89 -36.23 -24.22
C ASP A 472 10.37 -35.90 -22.80
N SER A 473 9.41 -34.97 -22.66
CA SER A 473 8.97 -34.43 -21.37
C SER A 473 7.47 -34.27 -21.22
N ASP A 474 6.74 -33.96 -22.29
CA ASP A 474 5.35 -33.53 -22.21
C ASP A 474 4.38 -34.68 -22.42
N PHE A 475 3.16 -34.50 -21.90
CA PHE A 475 2.11 -35.50 -21.92
C PHE A 475 0.77 -34.92 -22.38
N ILE A 476 -0.04 -35.78 -22.99
CA ILE A 476 -1.45 -35.52 -23.27
C ILE A 476 -2.26 -36.36 -22.28
N ALA A 477 -3.02 -35.71 -21.40
CA ALA A 477 -3.93 -36.40 -20.49
C ALA A 477 -5.34 -36.46 -21.09
N ILE A 478 -5.99 -37.62 -20.95
CA ILE A 478 -7.34 -37.88 -21.43
C ILE A 478 -8.21 -38.30 -20.26
N ASP A 479 -9.31 -37.59 -20.02
CA ASP A 479 -10.38 -38.07 -19.13
C ASP A 479 -11.13 -39.22 -19.81
N VAL A 480 -10.92 -40.42 -19.30
CA VAL A 480 -11.46 -41.65 -19.86
C VAL A 480 -12.99 -41.64 -19.84
N GLU A 481 -13.61 -41.17 -18.76
CA GLU A 481 -15.06 -41.17 -18.62
C GLU A 481 -15.70 -40.11 -19.53
N GLY A 482 -15.10 -38.92 -19.62
CA GLY A 482 -15.60 -37.84 -20.48
C GLY A 482 -15.65 -38.20 -21.97
N PHE A 483 -14.73 -39.05 -22.43
CA PHE A 483 -14.76 -39.63 -23.79
C PHE A 483 -15.66 -40.86 -23.94
N GLY A 484 -16.39 -41.27 -22.90
CA GLY A 484 -17.27 -42.44 -22.91
C GLY A 484 -16.51 -43.77 -22.95
N LEU A 485 -15.26 -43.78 -22.50
CA LEU A 485 -14.39 -44.95 -22.44
C LEU A 485 -14.42 -45.54 -21.01
N THR A 486 -13.84 -46.73 -20.84
CA THR A 486 -13.79 -47.41 -19.52
C THR A 486 -12.38 -47.55 -18.96
N SER A 487 -11.36 -47.33 -19.80
CA SER A 487 -9.94 -47.39 -19.45
C SER A 487 -9.13 -46.79 -20.60
N PHE A 488 -8.00 -46.17 -20.30
CA PHE A 488 -7.01 -45.86 -21.32
C PHE A 488 -6.02 -47.04 -21.50
N ASP A 489 -5.84 -47.51 -22.74
CA ASP A 489 -4.83 -48.50 -23.11
C ASP A 489 -4.15 -48.08 -24.42
N ALA A 490 -2.90 -48.51 -24.63
CA ALA A 490 -2.11 -48.17 -25.81
C ALA A 490 -2.78 -48.54 -27.15
N SER A 491 -3.70 -49.52 -27.14
CA SER A 491 -4.49 -49.89 -28.33
C SER A 491 -5.51 -48.83 -28.79
N LEU A 492 -5.84 -47.86 -27.92
CA LEU A 492 -6.68 -46.70 -28.26
C LEU A 492 -5.93 -45.65 -29.06
N PHE A 493 -4.61 -45.70 -29.14
CA PHE A 493 -3.83 -44.74 -29.91
C PHE A 493 -3.39 -45.32 -31.25
N GLU A 494 -3.61 -44.55 -32.32
CA GLU A 494 -3.16 -44.86 -33.66
C GLU A 494 -2.46 -43.64 -34.28
N SER A 495 -1.22 -43.80 -34.74
CA SER A 495 -0.52 -42.79 -35.53
C SER A 495 -0.41 -43.24 -36.98
N ASN A 496 -0.84 -42.40 -37.92
CA ASN A 496 -0.68 -42.65 -39.36
C ASN A 496 -0.73 -41.38 -40.21
N VAL A 497 -0.16 -41.43 -41.42
CA VAL A 497 -0.15 -40.30 -42.37
C VAL A 497 -1.53 -39.84 -42.84
N GLY A 498 -2.54 -40.70 -42.74
CA GLY A 498 -3.91 -40.42 -43.19
C GLY A 498 -4.70 -39.57 -42.20
N GLY A 499 -4.42 -39.67 -40.91
CA GLY A 499 -5.25 -39.10 -39.84
C GLY A 499 -6.66 -39.70 -39.81
N VAL A 500 -6.78 -40.98 -40.17
CA VAL A 500 -8.06 -41.71 -40.21
C VAL A 500 -7.89 -43.04 -39.50
N ALA A 501 -8.88 -43.42 -38.69
CA ALA A 501 -8.92 -44.70 -38.00
C ALA A 501 -8.97 -45.89 -38.97
N THR A 502 -8.39 -47.02 -38.58
CA THR A 502 -8.32 -48.22 -39.43
C THR A 502 -9.06 -49.45 -38.87
N THR A 503 -9.75 -49.32 -37.74
CA THR A 503 -10.46 -50.44 -37.09
C THR A 503 -11.97 -50.19 -37.01
N ALA A 504 -12.66 -50.67 -35.99
CA ALA A 504 -14.08 -50.42 -35.76
C ALA A 504 -14.37 -50.13 -34.26
N GLU A 505 -13.33 -49.71 -33.54
CA GLU A 505 -13.36 -49.42 -32.11
C GLU A 505 -12.81 -48.02 -31.86
N ALA A 506 -13.41 -47.31 -30.90
CA ALA A 506 -13.08 -45.94 -30.54
C ALA A 506 -11.56 -45.76 -30.37
N ARG A 507 -11.02 -44.65 -30.86
CA ARG A 507 -9.58 -44.38 -30.81
C ARG A 507 -9.21 -42.92 -31.01
N PHE A 508 -8.04 -42.58 -30.48
CA PHE A 508 -7.30 -41.37 -30.79
C PHE A 508 -6.40 -41.63 -32.00
N VAL A 509 -6.55 -40.80 -33.03
CA VAL A 509 -5.80 -40.91 -34.29
C VAL A 509 -4.94 -39.67 -34.48
N TYR A 510 -3.63 -39.86 -34.57
CA TYR A 510 -2.68 -38.79 -34.82
C TYR A 510 -2.22 -38.77 -36.28
N ASN A 511 -2.30 -37.59 -36.92
CA ASN A 511 -1.82 -37.39 -38.27
C ASN A 511 -0.37 -36.87 -38.28
N GLU A 512 0.55 -37.75 -38.65
CA GLU A 512 2.00 -37.49 -38.69
C GLU A 512 2.42 -36.36 -39.63
N THR A 513 1.58 -35.99 -40.60
CA THR A 513 1.93 -34.97 -41.61
C THR A 513 1.55 -33.55 -41.18
N ASN A 514 0.52 -33.42 -40.34
CA ASN A 514 -0.02 -32.10 -39.96
C ASN A 514 -0.25 -31.93 -38.46
N GLY A 515 0.12 -32.90 -37.63
CA GLY A 515 0.08 -32.80 -36.17
C GLY A 515 -1.32 -32.85 -35.57
N ARG A 516 -2.34 -33.23 -36.35
CA ARG A 516 -3.73 -33.26 -35.87
C ARG A 516 -3.99 -34.53 -35.06
N LEU A 517 -4.42 -34.36 -33.82
CA LEU A 517 -4.95 -35.41 -32.95
C LEU A 517 -6.47 -35.41 -33.04
N LEU A 518 -7.05 -36.54 -33.46
CA LEU A 518 -8.48 -36.71 -33.62
C LEU A 518 -9.01 -37.80 -32.70
N PHE A 519 -10.23 -37.66 -32.22
CA PHE A 519 -10.98 -38.75 -31.59
C PHE A 519 -12.02 -39.30 -32.57
N ASP A 520 -11.89 -40.57 -32.93
CA ASP A 520 -12.88 -41.31 -33.71
C ASP A 520 -13.65 -42.24 -32.77
N ALA A 521 -14.87 -41.85 -32.40
CA ALA A 521 -15.71 -42.57 -31.46
C ALA A 521 -16.20 -43.94 -31.99
N ASP A 522 -16.28 -44.13 -33.31
CA ASP A 522 -16.67 -45.41 -33.91
C ASP A 522 -15.49 -46.19 -34.50
N GLY A 523 -14.33 -45.55 -34.62
CA GLY A 523 -13.08 -46.14 -35.09
C GLY A 523 -13.08 -46.57 -36.55
N SER A 524 -14.19 -46.39 -37.28
CA SER A 524 -14.40 -46.96 -38.60
C SER A 524 -13.69 -46.19 -39.71
N GLY A 525 -13.16 -45.00 -39.40
CA GLY A 525 -12.57 -44.07 -40.37
C GLY A 525 -13.58 -43.51 -41.37
N SER A 526 -14.86 -43.88 -41.25
CA SER A 526 -15.96 -43.46 -42.12
C SER A 526 -16.91 -42.47 -41.44
N GLY A 527 -16.83 -42.35 -40.11
CA GLY A 527 -17.50 -41.35 -39.28
C GLY A 527 -16.78 -39.99 -39.26
N ARG A 528 -17.40 -39.00 -38.61
CA ARG A 528 -16.75 -37.69 -38.37
C ARG A 528 -15.92 -37.78 -37.09
N ALA A 529 -14.64 -38.07 -37.23
CA ALA A 529 -13.69 -37.89 -36.14
C ALA A 529 -13.67 -36.42 -35.70
N VAL A 530 -13.59 -36.18 -34.40
CA VAL A 530 -13.50 -34.84 -33.80
C VAL A 530 -12.02 -34.45 -33.73
N LEU A 531 -11.66 -33.26 -34.20
CA LEU A 531 -10.31 -32.73 -34.03
C LEU A 531 -10.20 -32.22 -32.59
N LEU A 532 -9.40 -32.87 -31.76
CA LEU A 532 -9.14 -32.42 -30.40
C LEU A 532 -8.10 -31.31 -30.41
N ALA A 533 -6.91 -31.59 -30.93
CA ALA A 533 -5.84 -30.61 -30.96
C ALA A 533 -5.00 -30.71 -32.24
N THR A 534 -4.32 -29.62 -32.57
CA THR A 534 -3.23 -29.57 -33.54
C THR A 534 -1.93 -29.29 -32.80
N LEU A 535 -1.02 -30.26 -32.78
CA LEU A 535 0.32 -30.09 -32.24
C LEU A 535 1.23 -29.47 -33.32
N ARG A 536 1.71 -28.25 -33.07
CA ARG A 536 2.61 -27.57 -34.00
C ARG A 536 3.92 -28.34 -34.16
N GLY A 537 4.42 -28.37 -35.39
CA GLY A 537 5.64 -29.11 -35.73
C GLY A 537 5.43 -30.60 -35.99
N ALA A 538 4.22 -31.14 -35.74
CA ALA A 538 3.88 -32.55 -35.91
C ALA A 538 4.88 -33.51 -35.22
N PRO A 539 5.08 -33.41 -33.88
CA PRO A 539 5.98 -34.30 -33.13
C PRO A 539 5.62 -35.78 -33.32
N GLU A 540 6.61 -36.66 -33.18
CA GLU A 540 6.39 -38.12 -33.28
C GLU A 540 5.73 -38.66 -32.02
N LEU A 541 4.39 -38.73 -32.00
CA LEU A 541 3.65 -39.26 -30.86
C LEU A 541 3.57 -40.80 -30.87
N THR A 542 3.82 -41.41 -29.71
CA THR A 542 3.47 -42.80 -29.38
C THR A 542 2.41 -42.82 -28.27
N ALA A 543 1.90 -44.02 -27.96
CA ALA A 543 0.98 -44.21 -26.84
C ALA A 543 1.58 -43.85 -25.47
N ASP A 544 2.91 -43.81 -25.34
CA ASP A 544 3.59 -43.51 -24.08
C ASP A 544 3.49 -42.02 -23.68
N HIS A 545 3.12 -41.12 -24.61
CA HIS A 545 2.87 -39.71 -24.30
C HIS A 545 1.45 -39.45 -23.80
N PHE A 546 0.62 -40.49 -23.68
CA PHE A 546 -0.75 -40.36 -23.20
C PHE A 546 -0.87 -40.85 -21.77
N LEU A 547 -1.57 -40.07 -20.95
CA LEU A 547 -1.86 -40.38 -19.56
C LEU A 547 -3.36 -40.50 -19.35
N ASP A 548 -3.75 -41.38 -18.45
CA ASP A 548 -5.11 -41.44 -17.92
C ASP A 548 -5.31 -40.27 -16.95
N ALA A 549 -6.27 -39.39 -17.22
CA ALA A 549 -6.45 -38.19 -16.42
C ALA A 549 -6.92 -38.49 -14.98
N ASP A 550 -7.52 -39.67 -14.75
CA ASP A 550 -7.92 -40.13 -13.41
C ASP A 550 -6.73 -40.27 -12.44
N LEU A 551 -5.49 -40.20 -12.96
CA LEU A 551 -4.26 -40.19 -12.18
C LEU A 551 -3.93 -38.81 -11.57
N PHE A 552 -4.62 -37.74 -11.94
CA PHE A 552 -4.38 -36.36 -11.47
C PHE A 552 -5.41 -35.87 -10.43
N GLY A 553 -6.11 -36.80 -9.76
CA GLY A 553 -7.20 -36.51 -8.81
C GLY A 553 -6.81 -35.79 -7.52
#